data_AF-D9XTT7-F1
#
_entry.id   AF-D9XTT7-F1
#
_cell.length_a   1.000
_cell.length_b   1.000
_cell.length_c   1.000
_cell.angle_alpha   90.00
_cell.angle_beta   90.00
_cell.angle_gamma   90.00
#
_symmetry.space_group_name_H-M   'P 1'
#
loop_
_entity.id
_entity.type
_entity.pdbx_description
1 polymer ?
#
loop_
_entity_poly.entity_id
_entity_poly.type
_entity_poly.pdbx_seq_one_letter_code
_entity_poly.pdbx_strand_id
1 'polypeptide(L)'
;MRAPWREQSHALVRTVSFTGSGTGRLPVSYGDYELPLRDAMLDRAFECWVHAEDIAEAVDYPYEPPSGRHLHRMVDLAARMLPAVLEHRRLHGLSSRVERRLVAAGEPGRSLRLEIEGSGGGEWLIPLDSPAAKGSAEHEVAHVALDGAEFCRLAAGHVPPREAAAGQVGDRDAIRDVLFAAASMSRM
;
A
#
# COMPACT_ATOMS: atom_id res chain seq x y z
N MET A 1 -27.68 -13.41 1.20
CA MET A 1 -27.84 -13.38 2.68
C MET A 1 -26.68 -12.61 3.30
N ARG A 2 -26.93 -11.73 4.28
CA ARG A 2 -25.90 -10.88 4.94
C ARG A 2 -25.41 -11.42 6.30
N ALA A 3 -26.05 -12.46 6.84
CA ALA A 3 -25.79 -12.95 8.21
C ALA A 3 -24.39 -13.57 8.41
N PRO A 4 -23.86 -14.42 7.50
CA PRO A 4 -22.54 -15.01 7.68
C PRO A 4 -21.41 -13.98 7.72
N TRP A 5 -21.48 -12.94 6.87
CA TRP A 5 -20.52 -11.84 6.87
C TRP A 5 -20.54 -11.06 8.18
N ARG A 6 -21.73 -10.75 8.72
CA ARG A 6 -21.86 -10.06 10.01
C ARG A 6 -21.31 -10.88 11.17
N GLU A 7 -21.61 -12.17 11.20
CA GLU A 7 -21.13 -13.08 12.24
C GLU A 7 -19.60 -13.18 12.22
N GLN A 8 -19.00 -13.36 11.05
CA GLN A 8 -17.55 -13.36 10.88
C GLN A 8 -16.93 -12.04 11.35
N SER A 9 -17.44 -10.89 10.90
CA SER A 9 -16.91 -9.58 11.26
C SER A 9 -16.99 -9.34 12.78
N HIS A 10 -18.10 -9.69 13.41
CA HIS A 10 -18.24 -9.60 14.87
C HIS A 10 -17.30 -10.55 15.61
N ALA A 11 -17.10 -11.78 15.12
CA ALA A 11 -16.19 -12.74 15.74
C ALA A 11 -14.73 -12.26 15.69
N LEU A 12 -14.30 -11.63 14.58
CA LEU A 12 -12.98 -11.04 14.45
C LEU A 12 -12.78 -9.89 15.45
N VAL A 13 -13.68 -8.90 15.45
CA VAL A 13 -13.61 -7.76 16.36
C VAL A 13 -13.62 -8.22 17.82
N ARG A 14 -14.50 -9.17 18.16
CA ARG A 14 -14.59 -9.74 19.51
C ARG A 14 -13.29 -10.40 19.93
N THR A 15 -12.75 -11.29 19.10
CA THR A 15 -11.52 -12.02 19.39
C THR A 15 -10.36 -11.05 19.60
N VAL A 16 -10.15 -10.10 18.68
CA VAL A 16 -9.05 -9.12 18.78
C VAL A 16 -9.20 -8.22 20.01
N SER A 17 -10.43 -7.88 20.42
CA SER A 17 -10.70 -7.08 21.63
C SER A 17 -10.34 -7.82 22.93
N PHE A 18 -10.33 -9.15 22.92
CA PHE A 18 -9.96 -9.97 24.08
C PHE A 18 -8.49 -10.41 24.05
N THR A 19 -7.81 -10.29 22.92
CA THR A 19 -6.40 -10.61 22.83
C THR A 19 -5.54 -9.45 23.34
N GLY A 20 -4.60 -9.74 24.24
CA GLY A 20 -3.65 -8.73 24.74
C GLY A 20 -2.70 -8.20 23.66
N SER A 21 -1.95 -7.14 24.01
CA SER A 21 -1.06 -6.39 23.10
C SER A 21 0.00 -7.23 22.37
N GLY A 22 0.34 -8.41 22.86
CA GLY A 22 1.31 -9.32 22.22
C GLY A 22 0.82 -10.01 20.95
N THR A 23 -0.49 -10.11 20.73
CA THR A 23 -1.07 -10.86 19.60
C THR A 23 -1.00 -10.15 18.27
N GLY A 24 -0.83 -8.82 18.24
CA GLY A 24 -0.74 -8.04 17.01
C GLY A 24 0.49 -8.36 16.14
N ARG A 25 1.43 -9.16 16.66
CA ARG A 25 2.62 -9.65 15.96
C ARG A 25 2.47 -11.06 15.39
N LEU A 26 1.38 -11.76 15.69
CA LEU A 26 1.15 -13.11 15.16
C LEU A 26 1.07 -13.07 13.63
N PRO A 27 1.77 -13.96 12.92
CA PRO A 27 1.72 -14.00 11.46
C PRO A 27 0.35 -14.47 10.98
N VAL A 28 -0.15 -13.83 9.93
CA VAL A 28 -1.34 -14.20 9.17
C VAL A 28 -0.88 -14.49 7.75
N SER A 29 -1.11 -15.71 7.30
CA SER A 29 -0.73 -16.15 5.95
C SER A 29 -1.68 -15.60 4.90
N TYR A 30 -1.10 -15.05 3.82
CA TYR A 30 -1.76 -14.63 2.58
C TYR A 30 -1.41 -15.59 1.42
N GLY A 31 -0.90 -16.79 1.73
CA GLY A 31 -0.31 -17.69 0.76
C GLY A 31 1.18 -17.42 0.59
N ASP A 32 1.53 -16.57 -0.37
CA ASP A 32 2.94 -16.33 -0.76
C ASP A 32 3.69 -15.39 0.19
N TYR A 33 2.97 -14.70 1.08
CA TYR A 33 3.54 -13.82 2.09
C TYR A 33 2.74 -13.87 3.39
N GLU A 34 3.29 -13.26 4.44
CA GLU A 34 2.62 -13.13 5.73
C GLU A 34 2.59 -11.67 6.18
N LEU A 35 1.48 -11.27 6.81
CA LEU A 35 1.37 -10.01 7.51
C LEU A 35 1.19 -10.26 9.01
N PRO A 36 1.77 -9.44 9.90
CA PRO A 36 1.37 -9.42 11.29
C PRO A 36 -0.13 -9.16 11.43
N LEU A 37 -0.80 -9.77 12.40
CA LEU A 37 -2.26 -9.63 12.60
C LEU A 37 -2.73 -8.17 12.59
N ARG A 38 -1.96 -7.24 13.17
CA ARG A 38 -2.30 -5.81 13.14
C ARG A 38 -2.36 -5.24 11.71
N ASP A 39 -1.45 -5.66 10.84
CA ASP A 39 -1.32 -5.21 9.46
C ASP A 39 -2.40 -5.91 8.61
N ALA A 40 -2.67 -7.20 8.86
CA ALA A 40 -3.79 -7.92 8.22
C ALA A 40 -5.17 -7.30 8.57
N MET A 41 -5.35 -6.76 9.78
CA MET A 41 -6.57 -6.03 10.14
C MET A 41 -6.68 -4.66 9.45
N LEU A 42 -5.55 -4.00 9.16
CA LEU A 42 -5.53 -2.75 8.39
C LEU A 42 -5.84 -3.02 6.92
N ASP A 43 -5.23 -4.06 6.35
CA ASP A 43 -5.51 -4.56 5.00
C ASP A 43 -7.00 -4.92 4.84
N ARG A 44 -7.56 -5.70 5.77
CA ARG A 44 -9.01 -5.99 5.75
C ARG A 44 -9.87 -4.72 5.87
N ALA A 45 -9.46 -3.73 6.66
CA ALA A 45 -10.19 -2.47 6.77
C ALA A 45 -10.14 -1.66 5.47
N PHE A 46 -9.01 -1.69 4.76
CA PHE A 46 -8.85 -1.10 3.44
C PHE A 46 -9.79 -1.78 2.43
N GLU A 47 -9.71 -3.11 2.29
CA GLU A 47 -10.57 -3.88 1.38
C GLU A 47 -12.07 -3.68 1.67
N CYS A 48 -12.46 -3.65 2.94
CA CYS A 48 -13.85 -3.40 3.31
C CYS A 48 -14.33 -2.00 2.94
N TRP A 49 -13.46 -0.98 3.03
CA TRP A 49 -13.81 0.37 2.62
C TRP A 49 -13.89 0.48 1.10
N VAL A 50 -12.89 -0.01 0.37
CA VAL A 50 -12.85 -0.02 -1.10
C VAL A 50 -14.10 -0.70 -1.68
N HIS A 51 -14.44 -1.90 -1.20
CA HIS A 51 -15.64 -2.60 -1.68
C HIS A 51 -16.97 -1.97 -1.24
N ALA A 52 -16.98 -1.25 -0.12
CA ALA A 52 -18.16 -0.48 0.26
C ALA A 52 -18.33 0.75 -0.65
N GLU A 53 -17.23 1.38 -1.07
CA GLU A 53 -17.23 2.44 -2.09
C GLU A 53 -17.75 1.91 -3.44
N ASP A 54 -17.27 0.73 -3.91
CA ASP A 54 -17.76 0.10 -5.14
C ASP A 54 -19.28 -0.09 -5.15
N ILE A 55 -19.83 -0.60 -4.03
CA ILE A 55 -21.27 -0.81 -3.87
C ILE A 55 -22.01 0.52 -3.82
N ALA A 56 -21.46 1.50 -3.11
CA ALA A 56 -22.07 2.81 -2.95
C ALA A 56 -22.15 3.55 -4.29
N GLU A 57 -21.09 3.53 -5.09
CA GLU A 57 -21.07 4.07 -6.44
C GLU A 57 -22.10 3.39 -7.34
N ALA A 58 -22.16 2.06 -7.31
CA ALA A 58 -23.09 1.28 -8.13
C ALA A 58 -24.58 1.56 -7.83
N VAL A 59 -24.90 2.07 -6.64
CA VAL A 59 -26.28 2.34 -6.20
C VAL A 59 -26.54 3.82 -5.90
N ASP A 60 -25.64 4.71 -6.31
CA ASP A 60 -25.71 6.17 -6.09
C ASP A 60 -25.97 6.53 -4.61
N TYR A 61 -25.25 5.86 -3.71
CA TYR A 61 -25.34 6.05 -2.26
C TYR A 61 -24.20 6.96 -1.76
N PRO A 62 -24.48 8.00 -0.95
CA PRO A 62 -23.43 8.85 -0.39
C PRO A 62 -22.62 8.05 0.64
N TYR A 63 -21.36 7.75 0.30
CA TYR A 63 -20.42 7.04 1.17
C TYR A 63 -19.13 7.84 1.33
N GLU A 64 -18.85 8.27 2.56
CA GLU A 64 -17.71 9.13 2.86
C GLU A 64 -16.41 8.33 3.03
N PRO A 65 -15.25 8.90 2.65
CA PRO A 65 -13.95 8.30 2.92
C PRO A 65 -13.68 8.09 4.42
N PRO A 66 -12.74 7.21 4.79
CA PRO A 66 -12.31 7.03 6.16
C PRO A 66 -11.71 8.33 6.72
N SER A 67 -11.78 8.50 8.05
CA SER A 67 -11.07 9.61 8.70
C SER A 67 -9.59 9.62 8.31
N GLY A 68 -8.99 10.81 8.24
CA GLY A 68 -7.58 10.97 7.87
C GLY A 68 -6.60 10.09 8.64
N ARG A 69 -6.82 9.89 9.95
CA ARG A 69 -6.01 8.98 10.79
C ARG A 69 -6.10 7.52 10.36
N HIS A 70 -7.27 7.07 9.91
CA HIS A 70 -7.44 5.70 9.41
C HIS A 70 -6.84 5.56 8.01
N LEU A 71 -7.05 6.55 7.15
CA LEU A 71 -6.47 6.60 5.81
C LEU A 71 -4.94 6.55 5.87
N HIS A 72 -4.31 7.37 6.72
CA HIS A 72 -2.86 7.37 6.92
C HIS A 72 -2.31 5.99 7.29
N ARG A 73 -3.03 5.20 8.10
CA ARG A 73 -2.58 3.84 8.46
C ARG A 73 -2.67 2.85 7.31
N MET A 74 -3.67 3.01 6.44
CA MET A 74 -3.81 2.18 5.23
C MET A 74 -2.72 2.54 4.22
N VAL A 75 -2.49 3.83 4.01
CA VAL A 75 -1.40 4.37 3.18
C VAL A 75 -0.04 3.90 3.70
N ASP A 76 0.22 4.00 5.01
CA ASP A 76 1.47 3.53 5.62
C ASP A 76 1.72 2.05 5.35
N LEU A 77 0.70 1.20 5.49
CA LEU A 77 0.82 -0.23 5.20
C LEU A 77 1.21 -0.45 3.73
N ALA A 78 0.47 0.14 2.78
CA ALA A 78 0.77 0.01 1.37
C ALA A 78 2.16 0.55 1.01
N ALA A 79 2.57 1.70 1.55
CA ALA A 79 3.90 2.27 1.36
C ALA A 79 5.00 1.33 1.89
N ARG A 80 4.82 0.69 3.05
CA ARG A 80 5.74 -0.31 3.60
C ARG A 80 5.81 -1.59 2.76
N MET A 81 4.75 -1.93 2.04
CA MET A 81 4.71 -3.11 1.16
C MET A 81 5.41 -2.86 -0.18
N LEU A 82 5.44 -1.62 -0.69
CA LEU A 82 5.99 -1.29 -2.01
C LEU A 82 7.37 -1.91 -2.32
N PRO A 83 8.37 -1.91 -1.42
CA PRO A 83 9.67 -2.52 -1.73
C PRO A 83 9.60 -4.02 -2.02
N ALA A 84 8.74 -4.76 -1.30
CA ALA A 84 8.52 -6.18 -1.54
C ALA A 84 7.77 -6.42 -2.85
N VAL A 85 6.77 -5.58 -3.17
CA VAL A 85 6.03 -5.65 -4.43
C VAL A 85 6.92 -5.33 -5.63
N LEU A 86 7.81 -4.33 -5.51
CA LEU A 86 8.81 -4.00 -6.52
C LEU A 86 9.73 -5.19 -6.80
N GLU A 87 10.22 -5.86 -5.75
CA GLU A 87 11.04 -7.07 -5.92
C GLU A 87 10.25 -8.21 -6.57
N HIS A 88 9.02 -8.47 -6.15
CA HIS A 88 8.17 -9.49 -6.76
C HIS A 88 7.98 -9.23 -8.26
N ARG A 89 7.63 -8.00 -8.64
CA ARG A 89 7.48 -7.61 -10.05
C ARG A 89 8.75 -7.79 -10.85
N ARG A 90 9.91 -7.45 -10.26
CA ARG A 90 11.22 -7.62 -10.89
C ARG A 90 11.53 -9.09 -11.15
N LEU A 91 11.30 -9.97 -10.18
CA LEU A 91 11.48 -11.41 -10.33
C LEU A 91 10.60 -12.01 -11.44
N HIS A 92 9.45 -11.40 -11.72
CA HIS A 92 8.53 -11.80 -12.78
C HIS A 92 8.72 -11.03 -14.10
N GLY A 93 9.77 -10.22 -14.24
CA GLY A 93 10.06 -9.48 -15.47
C GLY A 93 9.09 -8.34 -15.78
N LEU A 94 8.36 -7.85 -14.78
CA LEU A 94 7.35 -6.79 -14.88
C LEU A 94 7.87 -5.39 -14.48
N SER A 95 9.18 -5.24 -14.32
CA SER A 95 9.85 -3.97 -13.95
C SER A 95 10.76 -3.48 -15.08
N SER A 96 11.09 -2.19 -15.08
CA SER A 96 12.11 -1.59 -15.93
C SER A 96 13.42 -2.38 -15.89
N ARG A 97 14.17 -2.39 -17.01
CA ARG A 97 15.51 -3.00 -17.08
C ARG A 97 16.59 -2.05 -16.53
N VAL A 98 16.31 -1.38 -15.42
CA VAL A 98 17.25 -0.43 -14.80
C VAL A 98 18.35 -1.21 -14.06
N GLU A 99 19.59 -0.74 -14.17
CA GLU A 99 20.72 -1.30 -13.43
C GLU A 99 20.52 -1.10 -11.92
N ARG A 100 20.56 -2.19 -11.16
CA ARG A 100 20.38 -2.15 -9.70
C ARG A 100 21.62 -1.57 -9.05
N ARG A 101 21.44 -0.62 -8.12
CA ARG A 101 22.48 -0.27 -7.16
C ARG A 101 22.26 -1.04 -5.86
N LEU A 102 22.75 -2.27 -5.83
CA LEU A 102 22.68 -3.10 -4.62
C LEU A 102 23.57 -2.50 -3.52
N VAL A 103 23.00 -2.41 -2.32
CA VAL A 103 23.67 -1.95 -1.11
C VAL A 103 23.54 -3.01 -0.02
N ALA A 104 24.38 -2.96 1.01
CA ALA A 104 24.24 -3.84 2.16
C ALA A 104 22.89 -3.60 2.86
N ALA A 105 22.37 -4.63 3.54
CA ALA A 105 21.10 -4.51 4.24
C ALA A 105 21.15 -3.38 5.29
N GLY A 106 20.13 -2.53 5.31
CA GLY A 106 20.06 -1.35 6.17
C GLY A 106 20.81 -0.12 5.66
N GLU A 107 21.64 -0.25 4.62
CA GLU A 107 22.33 0.89 4.02
C GLU A 107 21.39 1.70 3.11
N PRO A 108 21.62 3.03 2.98
CA PRO A 108 20.89 3.89 2.07
C PRO A 108 20.95 3.42 0.61
N GLY A 109 19.81 3.29 -0.06
CA GLY A 109 19.71 2.95 -1.48
C GLY A 109 19.00 4.02 -2.31
N ARG A 110 19.01 3.87 -3.65
CA ARG A 110 18.17 4.68 -4.54
C ARG A 110 16.72 4.64 -4.06
N SER A 111 16.14 5.82 -3.87
CA SER A 111 14.83 5.96 -3.26
C SER A 111 13.91 6.83 -4.12
N LEU A 112 12.62 6.49 -4.12
CA LEU A 112 11.57 7.38 -4.58
C LEU A 112 10.87 7.99 -3.36
N ARG A 113 10.69 9.31 -3.35
CA ARG A 113 9.82 9.98 -2.39
C ARG A 113 8.37 9.82 -2.83
N LEU A 114 7.55 9.25 -1.96
CA LEU A 114 6.10 9.20 -2.08
C LEU A 114 5.52 10.22 -1.11
N GLU A 115 4.98 11.31 -1.63
CA GLU A 115 4.23 12.31 -0.86
C GLU A 115 2.74 12.03 -1.01
N ILE A 116 2.04 11.95 0.12
CA ILE A 116 0.59 11.85 0.15
C ILE A 116 0.05 13.14 0.73
N GLU A 117 -0.82 13.79 -0.02
CA GLU A 117 -1.44 15.05 0.36
C GLU A 117 -2.74 14.80 1.16
N GLY A 118 -3.26 15.87 1.77
CA GLY A 118 -4.58 15.86 2.41
C GLY A 118 -4.64 15.15 3.78
N SER A 119 -5.84 14.68 4.13
CA SER A 119 -6.18 14.29 5.50
C SER A 119 -5.48 13.00 6.00
N GLY A 120 -4.97 12.17 5.10
CA GLY A 120 -4.17 10.97 5.39
C GLY A 120 -2.68 11.13 5.07
N GLY A 121 -2.22 12.37 4.88
CA GLY A 121 -0.94 12.66 4.27
C GLY A 121 0.31 12.23 5.04
N GLY A 122 1.44 12.35 4.38
CA GLY A 122 2.76 11.98 4.88
C GLY A 122 3.79 11.86 3.75
N GLU A 123 5.04 11.63 4.11
CA GLU A 123 6.11 11.34 3.17
C GLU A 123 6.76 9.99 3.51
N TRP A 124 6.96 9.16 2.50
CA TRP A 124 7.66 7.89 2.59
C TRP A 124 8.81 7.84 1.59
N LEU A 125 9.96 7.34 2.01
CA LEU A 125 11.10 7.08 1.13
C LEU A 125 11.12 5.60 0.78
N ILE A 126 10.76 5.28 -0.45
CA ILE A 126 10.61 3.91 -0.95
C ILE A 126 11.93 3.45 -1.56
N PRO A 127 12.67 2.50 -0.94
CA PRO A 127 13.86 1.93 -1.56
C PRO A 127 13.48 1.14 -2.82
N LEU A 128 14.18 1.42 -3.93
CA LEU A 128 13.81 0.90 -5.25
C LEU A 128 14.48 -0.44 -5.59
N ASP A 129 15.75 -0.58 -5.22
CA ASP A 129 16.62 -1.64 -5.77
C ASP A 129 16.65 -2.93 -4.92
N SER A 130 16.28 -2.84 -3.64
CA SER A 130 16.24 -3.96 -2.69
C SER A 130 15.26 -3.68 -1.54
N PRO A 131 14.43 -4.65 -1.14
CA PRO A 131 13.56 -4.51 0.02
C PRO A 131 14.32 -4.42 1.35
N ALA A 132 15.60 -4.83 1.38
CA ALA A 132 16.46 -4.73 2.55
C ALA A 132 17.20 -3.39 2.67
N ALA A 133 17.13 -2.52 1.66
CA ALA A 133 17.77 -1.21 1.70
C ALA A 133 16.95 -0.21 2.53
N LYS A 134 17.62 0.82 3.04
CA LYS A 134 16.97 1.92 3.75
C LYS A 134 16.62 3.05 2.79
N GLY A 135 15.38 3.55 2.86
CA GLY A 135 14.95 4.75 2.15
C GLY A 135 15.81 5.98 2.53
N SER A 136 16.15 6.82 1.56
CA SER A 136 17.11 7.92 1.74
C SER A 136 16.76 9.14 0.89
N ALA A 137 16.59 10.30 1.54
CA ALA A 137 16.39 11.57 0.86
C ALA A 137 17.66 12.03 0.11
N GLU A 138 18.85 11.68 0.61
CA GLU A 138 20.13 11.97 -0.05
C GLU A 138 20.28 11.19 -1.37
N HIS A 139 19.64 10.03 -1.48
CA HIS A 139 19.65 9.17 -2.67
C HIS A 139 18.29 9.17 -3.39
N GLU A 140 17.53 10.25 -3.25
CA GLU A 140 16.27 10.43 -3.95
C GLU A 140 16.52 10.62 -5.46
N VAL A 141 15.85 9.79 -6.27
CA VAL A 141 15.94 9.85 -7.74
C VAL A 141 14.64 10.29 -8.40
N ALA A 142 13.54 10.23 -7.65
CA ALA A 142 12.21 10.56 -8.12
C ALA A 142 11.31 10.95 -6.95
N HIS A 143 10.30 11.77 -7.26
CA HIS A 143 9.26 12.20 -6.36
C HIS A 143 7.90 12.04 -7.04
N VAL A 144 6.96 11.41 -6.33
CA VAL A 144 5.55 11.27 -6.70
C VAL A 144 4.69 11.83 -5.59
N ALA A 145 3.75 12.72 -5.94
CA ALA A 145 2.79 13.32 -5.01
C ALA A 145 1.35 13.03 -5.48
N LEU A 146 0.47 12.61 -4.57
CA LEU A 146 -0.96 12.37 -4.86
C LEU A 146 -1.82 12.42 -3.59
N ASP A 147 -3.13 12.60 -3.73
CA ASP A 147 -4.06 12.52 -2.60
C ASP A 147 -4.16 11.08 -2.05
N GLY A 148 -4.43 10.95 -0.75
CA GLY A 148 -4.52 9.65 -0.09
C GLY A 148 -5.61 8.73 -0.68
N ALA A 149 -6.78 9.27 -1.05
CA ALA A 149 -7.83 8.48 -1.68
C ALA A 149 -7.43 8.05 -3.10
N GLU A 150 -6.71 8.90 -3.84
CA GLU A 150 -6.18 8.55 -5.16
C GLU A 150 -5.15 7.42 -5.08
N PHE A 151 -4.23 7.47 -4.10
CA PHE A 151 -3.27 6.39 -3.87
C PHE A 151 -3.97 5.07 -3.50
N CYS A 152 -5.00 5.15 -2.65
CA CYS A 152 -5.80 3.98 -2.30
C CYS A 152 -6.55 3.39 -3.51
N ARG A 153 -7.18 4.22 -4.35
CA ARG A 153 -7.80 3.77 -5.61
C ARG A 153 -6.79 3.14 -6.57
N LEU A 154 -5.60 3.71 -6.67
CA LEU A 154 -4.50 3.12 -7.44
C LEU A 154 -4.11 1.74 -6.88
N ALA A 155 -3.91 1.62 -5.57
CA ALA A 155 -3.55 0.37 -4.92
C ALA A 155 -4.64 -0.73 -5.05
N ALA A 156 -5.90 -0.32 -5.03
CA ALA A 156 -7.06 -1.18 -5.32
C ALA A 156 -7.15 -1.59 -6.80
N GLY A 157 -6.39 -0.96 -7.69
CA GLY A 157 -6.46 -1.21 -9.13
C GLY A 157 -7.68 -0.58 -9.81
N HIS A 158 -8.32 0.39 -9.16
CA HIS A 158 -9.46 1.15 -9.71
C HIS A 158 -9.02 2.24 -10.68
N VAL A 159 -7.77 2.67 -10.59
CA VAL A 159 -7.19 3.66 -11.51
C VAL A 159 -5.99 3.05 -12.23
N PRO A 160 -5.90 3.13 -13.57
CA PRO A 160 -4.71 2.73 -14.30
C PRO A 160 -3.49 3.57 -13.86
N PRO A 161 -2.29 2.97 -13.68
CA PRO A 161 -1.10 3.71 -13.24
C PRO A 161 -0.74 4.95 -14.06
N ARG A 162 -1.11 4.98 -15.34
CA ARG A 162 -0.84 6.11 -16.25
C ARG A 162 -1.85 7.24 -16.14
N GLU A 163 -3.01 6.96 -15.57
CA GLU A 163 -4.14 7.89 -15.43
C GLU A 163 -4.25 8.42 -14.00
N ALA A 164 -3.49 7.85 -13.05
CA ALA A 164 -3.43 8.32 -11.67
C ALA A 164 -3.10 9.82 -11.61
N ALA A 165 -3.91 10.56 -10.85
CA ALA A 165 -3.74 11.99 -10.64
C ALA A 165 -2.56 12.26 -9.70
N ALA A 166 -1.34 12.07 -10.24
CA ALA A 166 -0.10 12.17 -9.50
C ALA A 166 0.85 13.21 -10.12
N GLY A 167 1.35 14.12 -9.29
CA GLY A 167 2.51 14.96 -9.60
C GLY A 167 3.77 14.10 -9.65
N GLN A 168 4.61 14.30 -10.67
CA GLN A 168 5.74 13.42 -10.97
C GLN A 168 6.99 14.23 -11.35
N VAL A 169 8.11 13.98 -10.66
CA VAL A 169 9.40 14.62 -10.94
C VAL A 169 10.54 13.60 -10.82
N GLY A 170 11.52 13.65 -11.73
CA GLY A 170 12.73 12.82 -11.68
C GLY A 170 12.70 11.60 -12.61
N ASP A 171 13.30 10.50 -12.17
CA ASP A 171 13.48 9.25 -12.93
C ASP A 171 12.12 8.62 -13.33
N ARG A 172 11.81 8.67 -14.63
CA ARG A 172 10.53 8.19 -15.17
C ARG A 172 10.34 6.68 -15.05
N ASP A 173 11.42 5.89 -15.12
CA ASP A 173 11.31 4.44 -14.98
C ASP A 173 11.07 4.06 -13.52
N ALA A 174 11.71 4.76 -12.57
CA ALA A 174 11.43 4.59 -11.14
C ALA A 174 9.98 4.93 -10.78
N ILE A 175 9.47 6.06 -11.29
CA ILE A 175 8.08 6.50 -11.08
C ILE A 175 7.11 5.47 -11.66
N ARG A 176 7.33 5.05 -12.90
CA ARG A 176 6.50 4.04 -13.55
C ARG A 176 6.48 2.74 -12.74
N ASP A 177 7.64 2.24 -12.34
CA ASP A 177 7.73 0.98 -11.62
C ASP A 177 7.02 1.05 -10.25
N VAL A 178 7.08 2.18 -9.53
CA VAL A 178 6.34 2.37 -8.28
C VAL A 178 4.83 2.46 -8.51
N LEU A 179 4.35 3.23 -9.48
CA LEU A 179 2.91 3.35 -9.75
C LEU A 179 2.32 2.00 -10.18
N PHE A 180 3.05 1.25 -11.00
CA PHE A 180 2.64 -0.10 -11.37
C PHE A 180 2.76 -1.11 -10.21
N ALA A 181 3.70 -0.91 -9.28
CA ALA A 181 3.78 -1.72 -8.07
C ALA A 181 2.58 -1.50 -7.15
N ALA A 182 2.22 -0.24 -6.90
CA ALA A 182 1.00 0.10 -6.17
C ALA A 182 -0.23 -0.59 -6.81
N ALA A 183 -0.44 -0.43 -8.11
CA ALA A 183 -1.59 -1.02 -8.81
C ALA A 183 -1.60 -2.54 -8.93
N SER A 184 -0.52 -3.23 -8.59
CA SER A 184 -0.51 -4.70 -8.53
C SER A 184 -0.88 -5.27 -7.17
N MET A 185 -1.02 -4.44 -6.13
CA MET A 185 -1.35 -4.90 -4.78
C MET A 185 -2.72 -5.58 -4.73
N SER A 186 -3.71 -5.12 -5.49
CA SER A 186 -5.03 -5.77 -5.57
C SER A 186 -5.05 -7.17 -6.20
N ARG A 187 -3.91 -7.67 -6.66
CA ARG A 187 -3.75 -8.99 -7.30
C ARG A 187 -2.73 -9.89 -6.60
N MET A 188 -2.22 -9.46 -5.45
CA MET A 188 -1.34 -10.27 -4.59
C MET A 188 -2.16 -11.14 -3.64
#